data_AF-Q8MVW0-F1
#
_entry.id   AF-Q8MVW0-F1
#
_cell.length_a   1.000
_cell.length_b   1.000
_cell.length_c   1.000
_cell.angle_alpha   90.00
_cell.angle_beta   90.00
_cell.angle_gamma   90.00
#
_symmetry.space_group_name_H-M   'P 1'
#
loop_
_entity.id
_entity.type
_entity.pdbx_description
1 polymer ?
#
loop_
_entity_poly.entity_id
_entity_poly.type
_entity_poly.pdbx_seq_one_letter_code
_entity_poly.pdbx_strand_id
1 'polypeptide(L)'
;CMPPRRHKLCVHFLKELKVETDEKLREAFIQCSAAETFLLWKKYKEDNNGGEDLQNQLESRIIPDDFKRQMFYTFGDYRDLCLGKDIGSDVGNVNQKINSALKKIVQSDEDKRKNWWNGIKEDVWKGMVCGLSHDVSGNHKEIVRKKIMEDPQNNKYQYNSVKFTDEPSGTKLSEFAKVPQFLRWLTEWCDDF
;
A
#
# COMPACT_ATOMS: atom_id res chain seq x y z
N CYS A 1 15.45 0.01 12.89
CA CYS A 1 14.97 1.40 13.04
C CYS A 1 13.69 1.56 12.23
N MET A 2 12.74 2.39 12.67
CA MET A 2 11.50 2.63 11.93
C MET A 2 11.74 3.67 10.83
N PRO A 3 11.42 3.38 9.56
CA PRO A 3 11.69 4.31 8.45
C PRO A 3 10.86 5.60 8.57
N PRO A 4 11.37 6.77 8.12
CA PRO A 4 10.64 8.03 8.16
C PRO A 4 9.27 7.98 7.46
N ARG A 5 9.16 7.22 6.36
CA ARG A 5 7.88 6.95 5.68
C ARG A 5 6.88 6.29 6.63
N ARG A 6 7.29 5.21 7.32
CA ARG A 6 6.43 4.47 8.25
C ARG A 6 5.89 5.36 9.37
N HIS A 7 6.69 6.27 9.93
CA HIS A 7 6.24 7.21 10.97
C HIS A 7 5.05 8.09 10.55
N LYS A 8 4.87 8.30 9.24
CA LYS A 8 3.83 9.16 8.66
C LYS A 8 2.74 8.38 7.94
N LEU A 9 2.72 7.05 8.08
CA LEU A 9 1.77 6.17 7.43
C LEU A 9 0.32 6.61 7.70
N CYS A 10 -0.46 6.84 6.65
CA CYS A 10 -1.85 7.23 6.76
C CYS A 10 -2.68 6.09 7.34
N VAL A 11 -3.15 6.27 8.57
CA VAL A 11 -4.05 5.34 9.27
C VAL A 11 -5.36 6.01 9.70
N HIS A 12 -5.71 7.13 9.06
CA HIS A 12 -6.82 7.99 9.46
C HIS A 12 -8.16 7.25 9.50
N PHE A 13 -8.54 6.55 8.43
CA PHE A 13 -9.83 5.84 8.37
C PHE A 13 -9.89 4.64 9.34
N LEU A 14 -8.75 3.98 9.59
CA LEU A 14 -8.65 2.93 10.60
C LEU A 14 -8.78 3.50 12.02
N LYS A 15 -8.21 4.69 12.26
CA LYS A 15 -8.34 5.42 13.52
C LYS A 15 -9.77 5.89 13.76
N GLU A 16 -10.47 6.35 12.74
CA GLU A 16 -11.85 6.86 12.83
C GLU A 16 -12.92 5.76 12.72
N LEU A 17 -12.52 4.48 12.65
CA LEU A 17 -13.46 3.37 12.62
C LEU A 17 -14.32 3.37 13.89
N LYS A 18 -15.64 3.56 13.68
CA LYS A 18 -16.69 3.54 14.73
C LYS A 18 -17.45 2.23 14.75
N VAL A 19 -17.73 1.68 13.57
CA VAL A 19 -18.49 0.44 13.37
C VAL A 19 -17.53 -0.65 12.93
N GLU A 20 -17.43 -1.70 13.73
CA GLU A 20 -16.47 -2.78 13.56
C GLU A 20 -17.07 -3.96 12.78
N THR A 21 -17.48 -3.71 11.54
CA THR A 21 -17.94 -4.74 10.60
C THR A 21 -16.85 -5.08 9.59
N ASP A 22 -16.96 -6.27 8.98
CA ASP A 22 -16.07 -6.74 7.91
C ASP A 22 -15.93 -5.72 6.78
N GLU A 23 -17.06 -5.28 6.23
CA GLU A 23 -17.11 -4.33 5.12
C GLU A 23 -16.44 -3.00 5.47
N LYS A 24 -16.69 -2.46 6.67
CA LYS A 24 -16.13 -1.17 7.10
C LYS A 24 -14.64 -1.24 7.41
N LEU A 25 -14.19 -2.35 7.96
CA LEU A 25 -12.75 -2.56 8.17
C LEU A 25 -12.03 -2.68 6.82
N ARG A 26 -12.58 -3.47 5.87
CA ARG A 26 -12.05 -3.57 4.51
C ARG A 26 -12.00 -2.21 3.82
N GLU A 27 -13.10 -1.45 3.87
CA GLU A 27 -13.19 -0.09 3.30
C GLU A 27 -12.12 0.84 3.88
N ALA A 28 -11.92 0.81 5.20
CA ALA A 28 -10.93 1.63 5.87
C ALA A 28 -9.49 1.30 5.46
N PHE A 29 -9.13 0.03 5.26
CA PHE A 29 -7.82 -0.37 4.73
C PHE A 29 -7.59 0.16 3.31
N ILE A 30 -8.59 0.01 2.42
CA ILE A 30 -8.51 0.49 1.04
C ILE A 30 -8.39 2.02 0.99
N GLN A 31 -9.18 2.73 1.80
CA GLN A 31 -9.14 4.19 1.86
C GLN A 31 -7.81 4.71 2.42
N CYS A 32 -7.29 4.08 3.48
CA CYS A 32 -5.97 4.41 4.01
C CYS A 32 -4.88 4.19 2.96
N SER A 33 -4.85 3.03 2.31
CA SER A 33 -3.81 2.70 1.33
C SER A 33 -3.86 3.58 0.09
N ALA A 34 -5.06 3.96 -0.38
CA ALA A 34 -5.24 4.90 -1.47
C ALA A 34 -4.79 6.32 -1.09
N ALA A 35 -5.21 6.81 0.08
CA ALA A 35 -4.84 8.14 0.57
C ALA A 35 -3.32 8.24 0.83
N GLU A 36 -2.73 7.22 1.44
CA GLU A 36 -1.27 7.12 1.65
C GLU A 36 -0.54 7.21 0.32
N THR A 37 -0.93 6.40 -0.66
CA THR A 37 -0.23 6.36 -1.95
C THR A 37 -0.33 7.71 -2.68
N PHE A 38 -1.48 8.37 -2.61
CA PHE A 38 -1.66 9.71 -3.16
C PHE A 38 -0.77 10.77 -2.49
N LEU A 39 -0.73 10.78 -1.15
CA LEU A 39 0.11 11.72 -0.40
C LEU A 39 1.60 11.45 -0.60
N LEU A 40 1.98 10.17 -0.61
CA LEU A 40 3.35 9.73 -0.87
C LEU A 40 3.79 10.12 -2.27
N TRP A 41 2.92 9.99 -3.28
CA TRP A 41 3.18 10.43 -4.64
C TRP A 41 3.43 11.94 -4.74
N LYS A 42 2.59 12.75 -4.07
CA LYS A 42 2.80 14.19 -4.01
C LYS A 42 4.14 14.55 -3.40
N LYS A 43 4.47 13.95 -2.26
CA LYS A 43 5.78 14.13 -1.61
C LYS A 43 6.93 13.70 -2.53
N TYR A 44 6.80 12.55 -3.19
CA TYR A 44 7.81 12.06 -4.13
C TYR A 44 8.05 13.03 -5.29
N LYS A 45 7.00 13.66 -5.83
CA LYS A 45 7.15 14.73 -6.84
C LYS A 45 7.82 15.99 -6.29
N GLU A 46 7.44 16.41 -5.08
CA GLU A 46 8.06 17.57 -4.42
C GLU A 46 9.55 17.36 -4.19
N ASP A 47 9.94 16.17 -3.72
CA ASP A 47 11.34 15.79 -3.48
C ASP A 47 12.15 15.67 -4.80
N ASN A 48 11.47 15.58 -5.97
CA ASN A 48 12.07 15.45 -7.30
C ASN A 48 11.78 16.67 -8.21
N ASN A 49 12.12 17.88 -7.74
CA ASN A 49 12.05 19.14 -8.50
C ASN A 49 10.65 19.47 -9.07
N GLY A 50 9.59 19.17 -8.32
CA GLY A 50 8.21 19.45 -8.73
C GLY A 50 7.59 18.39 -9.66
N GLY A 51 8.37 17.40 -10.10
CA GLY A 51 7.88 16.14 -10.65
C GLY A 51 7.15 16.24 -12.00
N GLU A 52 7.49 17.20 -12.86
CA GLU A 52 6.90 17.29 -14.22
C GLU A 52 7.19 16.04 -15.05
N ASP A 53 8.45 15.55 -15.04
CA ASP A 53 8.81 14.28 -15.69
C ASP A 53 8.06 13.09 -15.09
N LEU A 54 7.95 13.04 -13.76
CA LEU A 54 7.22 12.00 -13.04
C LEU A 54 5.73 11.99 -13.38
N GLN A 55 5.13 13.17 -13.57
CA GLN A 55 3.76 13.33 -14.02
C GLN A 55 3.59 12.76 -15.44
N ASN A 56 4.51 13.11 -16.36
CA ASN A 56 4.50 12.60 -17.72
C ASN A 56 4.67 11.07 -17.76
N GLN A 57 5.52 10.51 -16.89
CA GLN A 57 5.67 9.06 -16.72
C GLN A 57 4.35 8.42 -16.26
N LEU A 58 3.70 8.99 -15.24
CA LEU A 58 2.45 8.45 -14.71
C LEU A 58 1.30 8.53 -15.74
N GLU A 59 1.22 9.62 -16.50
CA GLU A 59 0.27 9.78 -17.61
C GLU A 59 0.56 8.82 -18.76
N SER A 60 1.84 8.50 -18.98
CA SER A 60 2.32 7.43 -19.85
C SER A 60 2.15 6.03 -19.24
N ARG A 61 1.55 5.92 -18.04
CA ARG A 61 1.23 4.68 -17.32
C ARG A 61 2.46 3.94 -16.80
N ILE A 62 3.52 4.68 -16.52
CA ILE A 62 4.75 4.19 -15.93
C ILE A 62 4.79 4.68 -14.48
N ILE A 63 4.88 3.73 -13.55
CA ILE A 63 5.16 4.04 -12.14
C ILE A 63 6.68 3.97 -11.99
N PRO A 64 7.35 5.06 -11.57
CA PRO A 64 8.79 5.06 -11.33
C PRO A 64 9.19 3.95 -10.37
N ASP A 65 10.30 3.27 -10.64
CA ASP A 65 10.71 2.09 -9.86
C ASP A 65 11.00 2.43 -8.39
N ASP A 66 11.59 3.59 -8.12
CA ASP A 66 11.88 4.04 -6.76
C ASP A 66 10.58 4.27 -5.97
N PHE A 67 9.60 4.91 -6.61
CA PHE A 67 8.28 5.09 -6.01
C PHE A 67 7.53 3.76 -5.81
N LYS A 68 7.64 2.83 -6.78
CA LYS A 68 7.07 1.48 -6.68
C LYS A 68 7.64 0.72 -5.49
N ARG A 69 8.95 0.85 -5.17
CA ARG A 69 9.53 0.26 -3.95
C ARG A 69 8.88 0.83 -2.69
N GLN A 70 8.65 2.14 -2.62
CA GLN A 70 7.93 2.76 -1.50
C GLN A 70 6.50 2.23 -1.34
N MET A 71 5.79 1.98 -2.45
CA MET A 71 4.47 1.32 -2.41
C MET A 71 4.56 -0.09 -1.84
N PHE A 72 5.61 -0.86 -2.17
CA PHE A 72 5.81 -2.22 -1.63
C PHE A 72 6.05 -2.21 -0.13
N TYR A 73 6.90 -1.30 0.36
CA TYR A 73 7.14 -1.12 1.79
C TYR A 73 5.84 -0.77 2.54
N THR A 74 5.09 0.21 2.02
CA THR A 74 3.78 0.63 2.54
C THR A 74 2.75 -0.50 2.56
N PHE A 75 2.67 -1.30 1.50
CA PHE A 75 1.77 -2.45 1.44
C PHE A 75 2.12 -3.49 2.51
N GLY A 76 3.42 -3.76 2.71
CA GLY A 76 3.91 -4.63 3.77
C GLY A 76 3.54 -4.13 5.17
N ASP A 77 3.60 -2.82 5.40
CA ASP A 77 3.21 -2.23 6.68
C ASP A 77 1.71 -2.41 6.95
N TYR A 78 0.83 -2.14 5.97
CA TYR A 78 -0.61 -2.41 6.13
C TYR A 78 -0.92 -3.88 6.38
N ARG A 79 -0.19 -4.79 5.72
CA ARG A 79 -0.31 -6.23 5.97
C ARG A 79 0.02 -6.55 7.42
N ASP A 80 1.13 -6.04 7.93
CA ASP A 80 1.56 -6.37 9.29
C ASP A 80 0.68 -5.72 10.36
N LEU A 81 0.09 -4.54 10.09
CA LEU A 81 -0.98 -3.98 10.91
C LEU A 81 -2.20 -4.90 10.96
N CYS A 82 -2.66 -5.40 9.81
CA CYS A 82 -3.78 -6.34 9.75
C CYS A 82 -3.49 -7.64 10.51
N LEU A 83 -2.29 -8.20 10.36
CA LEU A 83 -1.91 -9.46 11.00
C LEU A 83 -1.56 -9.30 12.48
N GLY A 84 -1.52 -8.07 13.01
CA GLY A 84 -1.08 -7.80 14.38
C GLY A 84 0.41 -8.11 14.60
N LYS A 85 1.21 -8.04 13.54
CA LYS A 85 2.66 -8.28 13.52
C LYS A 85 3.47 -6.99 13.34
N ASP A 86 2.81 -5.85 13.23
CA ASP A 86 3.47 -4.55 13.14
C ASP A 86 4.30 -4.31 14.41
N ILE A 87 5.60 -4.06 14.22
CA ILE A 87 6.56 -3.78 15.28
C ILE A 87 6.71 -2.26 15.54
N GLY A 88 5.88 -1.44 14.91
CA GLY A 88 5.87 0.02 15.08
C GLY A 88 5.23 0.44 16.40
N SER A 89 5.77 1.50 17.01
CA SER A 89 5.30 2.03 18.29
C SER A 89 4.38 3.25 18.16
N ASP A 90 4.09 3.71 16.94
CA ASP A 90 3.43 4.97 16.62
C ASP A 90 1.91 4.88 16.45
N VAL A 91 1.38 3.67 16.23
CA VAL A 91 -0.03 3.45 15.91
C VAL A 91 -0.77 2.57 16.92
N GLY A 92 -0.35 2.59 18.19
CA GLY A 92 -0.91 1.74 19.26
C GLY A 92 -2.45 1.76 19.35
N ASN A 93 -3.07 2.95 19.30
CA ASN A 93 -4.53 3.09 19.34
C ASN A 93 -5.23 2.46 18.12
N VAL A 94 -4.60 2.55 16.94
CA VAL A 94 -5.13 1.96 15.71
C VAL A 94 -5.00 0.44 15.76
N ASN A 95 -3.87 -0.08 16.22
CA ASN A 95 -3.67 -1.52 16.43
C ASN A 95 -4.74 -2.11 17.36
N GLN A 96 -5.08 -1.41 18.45
CA GLN A 96 -6.16 -1.84 19.34
C GLN A 96 -7.53 -1.88 18.66
N LYS A 97 -7.84 -0.90 17.80
CA LYS A 97 -9.09 -0.88 17.03
C LYS A 97 -9.16 -2.01 16.00
N ILE A 98 -8.09 -2.20 15.21
CA ILE A 98 -8.00 -3.31 14.24
C ILE A 98 -8.16 -4.64 14.97
N ASN A 99 -7.48 -4.81 16.09
CA ASN A 99 -7.57 -6.03 16.90
C ASN A 99 -8.99 -6.27 17.43
N SER A 100 -9.66 -5.23 17.91
CA SER A 100 -11.05 -5.31 18.39
C SER A 100 -12.01 -5.70 17.27
N ALA A 101 -11.88 -5.06 16.10
CA ALA A 101 -12.69 -5.37 14.93
C ALA A 101 -12.46 -6.80 14.43
N LEU A 102 -11.21 -7.21 14.22
CA LEU A 102 -10.88 -8.57 13.78
C LEU A 102 -11.25 -9.63 14.83
N LYS A 103 -11.25 -9.31 16.13
CA LYS A 103 -11.77 -10.22 17.15
C LYS A 103 -13.26 -10.49 16.96
N LYS A 104 -14.05 -9.50 16.56
CA LYS A 104 -15.49 -9.68 16.27
C LYS A 104 -15.73 -10.43 14.96
N ILE A 105 -14.94 -10.14 13.93
CA ILE A 105 -15.12 -10.71 12.59
C ILE A 105 -14.59 -12.15 12.52
N VAL A 106 -13.36 -12.37 12.98
CA VAL A 106 -12.62 -13.63 12.82
C VAL A 106 -12.17 -14.29 14.13
N GLN A 107 -12.67 -13.84 15.28
CA GLN A 107 -12.45 -14.48 16.59
C GLN A 107 -10.98 -14.54 17.06
N SER A 108 -10.09 -13.71 16.50
CA SER A 108 -8.67 -13.58 16.89
C SER A 108 -7.75 -14.77 16.59
N ASP A 109 -8.17 -15.71 15.76
CA ASP A 109 -7.29 -16.79 15.30
C ASP A 109 -6.28 -16.27 14.25
N GLU A 110 -5.00 -16.66 14.37
CA GLU A 110 -3.95 -16.16 13.47
C GLU A 110 -4.20 -16.58 12.01
N ASP A 111 -4.65 -17.81 11.79
CA ASP A 111 -4.93 -18.31 10.44
C ASP A 111 -6.19 -17.69 9.86
N LYS A 112 -7.22 -17.43 10.68
CA LYS A 112 -8.38 -16.66 10.22
C LYS A 112 -8.02 -15.22 9.87
N ARG A 113 -7.10 -14.56 10.59
CA ARG A 113 -6.59 -13.23 10.20
C ARG A 113 -5.81 -13.27 8.89
N LYS A 114 -4.95 -14.29 8.69
CA LYS A 114 -4.27 -14.49 7.40
C LYS A 114 -5.26 -14.69 6.27
N ASN A 115 -6.32 -15.49 6.49
CA ASN A 115 -7.39 -15.71 5.52
C ASN A 115 -8.16 -14.43 5.21
N TRP A 116 -8.45 -13.63 6.23
CA TRP A 116 -9.09 -12.33 6.05
C TRP A 116 -8.23 -11.37 5.22
N TRP A 117 -6.94 -11.23 5.56
CA TRP A 117 -5.99 -10.45 4.74
C TRP A 117 -5.92 -10.98 3.32
N ASN A 118 -5.87 -12.31 3.13
CA ASN A 118 -5.87 -12.92 1.81
C ASN A 118 -7.11 -12.57 0.98
N GLY A 119 -8.26 -12.32 1.62
CA GLY A 119 -9.48 -11.87 0.96
C GLY A 119 -9.46 -10.40 0.53
N ILE A 120 -8.65 -9.54 1.16
CA ILE A 120 -8.66 -8.09 0.88
C ILE A 120 -7.38 -7.54 0.26
N LYS A 121 -6.27 -8.28 0.31
CA LYS A 121 -4.93 -7.80 -0.08
C LYS A 121 -4.86 -7.26 -1.51
N GLU A 122 -5.59 -7.89 -2.44
CA GLU A 122 -5.64 -7.42 -3.83
C GLU A 122 -6.40 -6.09 -3.94
N ASP A 123 -7.45 -5.91 -3.16
CA ASP A 123 -8.22 -4.67 -3.14
C ASP A 123 -7.46 -3.54 -2.46
N VAL A 124 -6.68 -3.84 -1.43
CA VAL A 124 -5.77 -2.87 -0.80
C VAL A 124 -4.74 -2.39 -1.82
N TRP A 125 -4.12 -3.30 -2.58
CA TRP A 125 -3.17 -2.95 -3.65
C TRP A 125 -3.84 -2.16 -4.78
N LYS A 126 -5.04 -2.58 -5.23
CA LYS A 126 -5.84 -1.83 -6.20
C LYS A 126 -6.15 -0.42 -5.68
N GLY A 127 -6.45 -0.26 -4.38
CA GLY A 127 -6.63 1.03 -3.73
C GLY A 127 -5.40 1.91 -3.83
N MET A 128 -4.22 1.36 -3.55
CA MET A 128 -2.93 2.07 -3.68
C MET A 128 -2.71 2.58 -5.11
N VAL A 129 -2.81 1.68 -6.09
CA VAL A 129 -2.67 2.02 -7.51
C VAL A 129 -3.72 3.05 -7.95
N CYS A 130 -4.97 2.91 -7.49
CA CYS A 130 -6.04 3.84 -7.76
C CYS A 130 -5.74 5.24 -7.20
N GLY A 131 -5.11 5.34 -6.03
CA GLY A 131 -4.69 6.59 -5.41
C GLY A 131 -3.82 7.46 -6.32
N LEU A 132 -2.98 6.87 -7.16
CA LEU A 132 -2.14 7.60 -8.11
C LEU A 132 -2.95 8.32 -9.18
N SER A 133 -4.04 7.70 -9.66
CA SER A 133 -4.88 8.31 -10.69
C SER A 133 -5.55 9.61 -10.23
N HIS A 134 -5.68 9.85 -8.92
CA HIS A 134 -6.29 11.07 -8.40
C HIS A 134 -5.44 12.32 -8.58
N ASP A 135 -4.16 12.16 -8.89
CA ASP A 135 -3.25 13.27 -9.19
C ASP A 135 -3.21 13.62 -10.69
N VAL A 136 -3.87 12.81 -11.53
CA VAL A 136 -4.05 13.07 -12.97
C VAL A 136 -5.30 13.93 -13.19
N SER A 137 -5.17 14.94 -14.05
CA SER A 137 -6.22 15.92 -14.31
C SER A 137 -7.23 15.45 -15.38
N GLY A 138 -8.51 15.80 -15.19
CA GLY A 138 -9.55 15.70 -16.21
C GLY A 138 -9.80 14.28 -16.75
N ASN A 139 -10.14 14.17 -18.04
CA ASN A 139 -10.50 12.91 -18.69
C ASN A 139 -9.35 11.88 -18.74
N HIS A 140 -8.10 12.32 -18.56
CA HIS A 140 -6.95 11.42 -18.48
C HIS A 140 -6.94 10.56 -17.22
N LYS A 141 -7.57 11.00 -16.13
CA LYS A 141 -7.68 10.23 -14.89
C LYS A 141 -8.29 8.85 -15.11
N GLU A 142 -9.45 8.80 -15.78
CA GLU A 142 -10.15 7.54 -16.04
C GLU A 142 -9.36 6.63 -17.00
N ILE A 143 -8.64 7.23 -17.96
CA ILE A 143 -7.79 6.49 -18.89
C ILE A 143 -6.60 5.86 -18.15
N VAL A 144 -5.91 6.64 -17.31
CA VAL A 144 -4.78 6.17 -16.51
C VAL A 144 -5.24 5.10 -15.52
N ARG A 145 -6.36 5.34 -14.82
CA ARG A 145 -6.97 4.37 -13.90
C ARG A 145 -7.26 3.04 -14.60
N LYS A 146 -8.05 3.06 -15.68
CA LYS A 146 -8.42 1.84 -16.41
C LYS A 146 -7.20 1.12 -16.97
N LYS A 147 -6.22 1.84 -17.51
CA LYS A 147 -5.07 1.19 -18.15
C LYS A 147 -4.00 0.68 -17.19
N ILE A 148 -3.79 1.31 -16.04
CA ILE A 148 -2.88 0.78 -15.02
C ILE A 148 -3.51 -0.42 -14.31
N MET A 149 -4.85 -0.45 -14.14
CA MET A 149 -5.53 -1.47 -13.32
C MET A 149 -6.18 -2.61 -14.13
N GLU A 150 -6.70 -2.34 -15.33
CA GLU A 150 -7.63 -3.23 -16.05
C GLU A 150 -7.15 -3.62 -17.46
N ASP A 151 -5.99 -3.12 -17.93
CA ASP A 151 -5.48 -3.44 -19.26
C ASP A 151 -4.96 -4.90 -19.32
N PRO A 152 -5.60 -5.79 -20.10
CA PRO A 152 -5.17 -7.18 -20.25
C PRO A 152 -3.77 -7.32 -20.86
N GLN A 153 -3.29 -6.29 -21.56
CA GLN A 153 -1.96 -6.25 -22.16
C GLN A 153 -0.90 -5.69 -21.21
N ASN A 154 -1.29 -4.98 -20.14
CA ASN A 154 -0.39 -4.39 -19.16
C ASN A 154 -0.60 -4.98 -17.77
N ASN A 155 -0.28 -6.26 -17.62
CA ASN A 155 -0.30 -6.94 -16.33
C ASN A 155 0.84 -6.47 -15.39
N LYS A 156 1.63 -5.43 -15.73
CA LYS A 156 2.84 -5.06 -14.97
C LYS A 156 2.55 -4.70 -13.51
N TYR A 157 1.43 -4.02 -13.24
CA TYR A 157 1.09 -3.51 -11.90
C TYR A 157 -0.01 -4.29 -11.18
N GLN A 158 -0.46 -5.41 -11.75
CA GLN A 158 -1.41 -6.28 -11.05
C GLN A 158 -0.73 -6.97 -9.85
N TYR A 159 -1.51 -7.23 -8.80
CA TYR A 159 -1.01 -7.77 -7.54
C TYR A 159 -0.16 -9.06 -7.70
N ASN A 160 -0.57 -9.96 -8.59
CA ASN A 160 0.06 -11.28 -8.76
C ASN A 160 1.33 -11.29 -9.65
N SER A 161 1.61 -10.17 -10.31
CA SER A 161 2.66 -10.03 -11.32
C SER A 161 3.66 -8.93 -11.01
N VAL A 162 3.24 -7.88 -10.29
CA VAL A 162 4.11 -6.76 -9.96
C VAL A 162 5.29 -7.21 -9.11
N LYS A 163 6.48 -6.76 -9.52
CA LYS A 163 7.75 -7.11 -8.90
C LYS A 163 8.39 -5.88 -8.25
N PHE A 164 9.16 -6.13 -7.21
CA PHE A 164 9.90 -5.12 -6.46
C PHE A 164 10.96 -4.44 -7.35
N THR A 165 11.65 -5.24 -8.18
CA THR A 165 12.53 -4.78 -9.26
C THR A 165 12.02 -5.28 -10.61
N ASP A 166 12.29 -4.55 -11.68
CA ASP A 166 11.86 -4.94 -13.04
C ASP A 166 12.71 -6.08 -13.65
N GLU A 167 13.64 -6.65 -12.88
CA GLU A 167 14.47 -7.77 -13.30
C GLU A 167 13.68 -9.09 -13.44
N PRO A 168 14.12 -10.03 -14.30
CA PRO A 168 13.52 -11.35 -14.40
C PRO A 168 13.43 -12.07 -13.04
N SER A 169 14.44 -11.93 -12.20
CA SER A 169 14.57 -12.45 -10.83
C SER A 169 13.85 -11.61 -9.75
N GLY A 170 13.22 -10.50 -10.12
CA GLY A 170 12.59 -9.58 -9.18
C GLY A 170 11.53 -10.26 -8.30
N THR A 171 11.56 -9.96 -7.00
CA THR A 171 10.62 -10.53 -6.02
C THR A 171 9.22 -9.97 -6.24
N LYS A 172 8.21 -10.85 -6.33
CA LYS A 172 6.80 -10.44 -6.45
C LYS A 172 6.30 -9.77 -5.17
N LEU A 173 5.34 -8.86 -5.29
CA LEU A 173 4.70 -8.20 -4.14
C LEU A 173 4.19 -9.19 -3.09
N SER A 174 3.57 -10.29 -3.54
CA SER A 174 3.03 -11.34 -2.67
C SER A 174 4.08 -12.00 -1.78
N GLU A 175 5.32 -12.12 -2.26
CA GLU A 175 6.44 -12.69 -1.53
C GLU A 175 7.16 -11.62 -0.70
N PHE A 176 7.37 -10.44 -1.29
CA PHE A 176 7.98 -9.31 -0.60
C PHE A 176 7.21 -8.94 0.68
N ALA A 177 5.88 -8.88 0.62
CA ALA A 177 5.04 -8.56 1.78
C ALA A 177 5.15 -9.58 2.92
N LYS A 178 5.63 -10.81 2.66
CA LYS A 178 5.84 -11.83 3.70
C LYS A 178 7.21 -11.72 4.38
N VAL A 179 8.17 -11.01 3.78
CA VAL A 179 9.49 -10.76 4.38
C VAL A 179 9.27 -10.09 5.74
N PRO A 180 9.93 -10.51 6.83
CA PRO A 180 9.78 -9.88 8.15
C PRO A 180 9.91 -8.35 8.11
N GLN A 181 9.02 -7.64 8.80
CA GLN A 181 8.96 -6.16 8.75
C GLN A 181 10.30 -5.51 9.05
N PHE A 182 11.03 -6.01 10.05
CA PHE A 182 12.38 -5.55 10.37
C PHE A 182 13.32 -5.57 9.17
N LEU A 183 13.31 -6.66 8.39
CA LEU A 183 14.19 -6.78 7.21
C LEU A 183 13.75 -5.84 6.10
N ARG A 184 12.44 -5.66 5.89
CA ARG A 184 11.94 -4.69 4.89
C ARG A 184 12.34 -3.26 5.26
N TRP A 185 12.23 -2.88 6.53
CA TRP A 185 12.66 -1.57 7.01
C TRP A 185 14.19 -1.39 6.95
N LEU A 186 14.96 -2.46 7.15
CA LEU A 186 16.40 -2.43 6.97
C LEU A 186 16.76 -2.22 5.49
N THR A 187 16.08 -2.89 4.56
CA THR A 187 16.27 -2.67 3.12
C THR A 187 15.89 -1.24 2.73
N GLU A 188 14.76 -0.73 3.21
CA GLU A 188 14.33 0.67 2.97
C GLU A 188 15.38 1.66 3.47
N TRP A 189 15.96 1.40 4.65
CA TRP A 189 17.03 2.24 5.19
C TRP A 189 18.31 2.18 4.33
N CYS A 190 18.67 1.01 3.81
CA CYS A 190 19.81 0.89 2.90
C CYS A 190 19.58 1.55 1.53
N ASP A 191 18.32 1.69 1.08
CA ASP A 191 18.00 2.40 -0.17
C ASP A 191 18.15 3.92 -0.02
N ASP A 192 18.02 4.45 1.21
CA ASP A 192 18.08 5.88 1.54
C ASP A 192 19.51 6.41 1.84
N PHE A 193 20.51 5.53 1.99
CA PHE A 193 21.90 5.84 2.38
C PHE A 193 22.91 5.45 1.31
#